data_AF-A0A209C6L7-F1
#
_entry.id   AF-A0A209C6L7-F1
#
_cell.length_a   1.000
_cell.length_b   1.000
_cell.length_c   1.000
_cell.angle_alpha   90.00
_cell.angle_beta   90.00
_cell.angle_gamma   90.00
#
_symmetry.space_group_name_H-M   'P 1'
#
loop_
_entity.id
_entity.type
_entity.pdbx_description
1 polymer ?
#
loop_
_entity_poly.entity_id
_entity_poly.type
_entity_poly.pdbx_seq_one_letter_code
_entity_poly.pdbx_strand_id
1 'polypeptide(L)'
;MSDVTTTDLYEVTMALSYLLEDMSRPATFSLFVRDLPPERGFLVSAGIEPALDYLSAFRVTSADVEDFASALHRPYADLSPLCGTTFAGEVRAIPEGRVVFAGEPLLEVTAPLAEAQLVETFLLNQVSHQTAVASKAVRSVLAAAGRPVIDFSLRRTHGTSAGMQAARTASLTGFAGTSNVVEALTRSGAPIDVYAVGTRVGTSADAPYLDSAYKLVEYDGRPVMKLSSAKVTSPGCKQVFRRPGGDDVIALWDEPGPAGAEPLLRTVMRNGRRLGPPDTLPEGHARLTTDLASLPADAVRIRAPRPARAVFSERLSELTEGLSERLRSS
;
A
#
# COMPACT_ATOMS: atom_id res chain seq x y z
N MET A 1 -20.68 1.20 11.89
CA MET A 1 -20.36 2.17 10.83
C MET A 1 -19.75 1.38 9.69
N SER A 2 -20.14 1.68 8.47
CA SER A 2 -19.65 1.02 7.25
C SER A 2 -18.21 1.43 6.97
N ASP A 3 -17.39 0.51 6.45
CA ASP A 3 -16.01 0.85 6.06
C ASP A 3 -15.98 1.91 4.93
N VAL A 4 -17.05 2.04 4.14
CA VAL A 4 -17.23 3.09 3.12
C VAL A 4 -17.14 4.51 3.72
N THR A 5 -17.57 4.68 4.97
CA THR A 5 -17.48 5.97 5.69
C THR A 5 -16.08 6.27 6.21
N THR A 6 -15.12 5.33 6.06
CA THR A 6 -13.69 5.56 6.33
C THR A 6 -13.05 6.28 5.14
N THR A 7 -13.54 7.48 4.87
CA THR A 7 -13.12 8.34 3.77
C THR A 7 -13.13 9.80 4.22
N ASP A 8 -12.27 10.62 3.64
CA ASP A 8 -12.26 12.05 3.96
C ASP A 8 -13.44 12.77 3.28
N LEU A 9 -14.02 13.78 3.93
CA LEU A 9 -15.21 14.48 3.41
C LEU A 9 -14.97 15.14 2.04
N TYR A 10 -13.73 15.52 1.74
CA TYR A 10 -13.39 16.09 0.44
C TYR A 10 -13.45 15.02 -0.67
N GLU A 11 -13.20 13.75 -0.37
CA GLU A 11 -13.32 12.64 -1.34
C GLU A 11 -14.76 12.48 -1.80
N VAL A 12 -15.70 12.53 -0.84
CA VAL A 12 -17.14 12.48 -1.11
C VAL A 12 -17.57 13.65 -1.99
N THR A 13 -17.09 14.86 -1.69
CA THR A 13 -17.44 16.07 -2.44
C THR A 13 -16.88 16.05 -3.87
N MET A 14 -15.66 15.56 -4.06
CA MET A 14 -15.04 15.41 -5.38
C MET A 14 -15.74 14.32 -6.19
N ALA A 15 -15.97 13.14 -5.60
CA ALA A 15 -16.66 12.04 -6.26
C ALA A 15 -18.06 12.43 -6.71
N LEU A 16 -18.81 13.15 -5.87
CA LEU A 16 -20.13 13.69 -6.24
C LEU A 16 -20.02 14.65 -7.43
N SER A 17 -19.04 15.56 -7.43
CA SER A 17 -18.81 16.46 -8.56
C SER A 17 -18.52 15.68 -9.85
N TYR A 18 -17.69 14.65 -9.79
CA TYR A 18 -17.39 13.81 -10.95
C TYR A 18 -18.61 13.08 -11.49
N LEU A 19 -19.50 12.58 -10.62
CA LEU A 19 -20.74 11.94 -11.04
C LEU A 19 -21.72 12.92 -11.68
N LEU A 20 -21.85 14.14 -11.13
CA LEU A 20 -22.74 15.17 -11.67
C LEU A 20 -22.27 15.71 -13.03
N GLU A 21 -20.96 15.76 -13.25
CA GLU A 21 -20.34 16.21 -14.50
C GLU A 21 -20.09 15.06 -15.51
N ASP A 22 -20.65 13.87 -15.28
CA ASP A 22 -20.48 12.67 -16.11
C ASP A 22 -19.00 12.30 -16.41
N MET A 23 -18.13 12.53 -15.42
CA MET A 23 -16.70 12.20 -15.48
C MET A 23 -16.46 10.73 -15.14
N SER A 24 -17.02 9.85 -15.97
CA SER A 24 -16.99 8.39 -15.79
C SER A 24 -15.76 7.70 -16.41
N ARG A 25 -14.84 8.46 -16.99
CA ARG A 25 -13.65 7.91 -17.66
C ARG A 25 -12.72 7.20 -16.68
N PRO A 26 -12.03 6.13 -17.10
CA PRO A 26 -11.07 5.43 -16.25
C PRO A 26 -9.93 6.34 -15.79
N ALA A 27 -9.61 6.24 -14.51
CA ALA A 27 -8.52 6.92 -13.85
C ALA A 27 -7.61 5.89 -13.18
N THR A 28 -6.30 5.96 -13.41
CA THR A 28 -5.33 5.16 -12.69
C THR A 28 -4.66 5.99 -11.60
N PHE A 29 -4.79 5.53 -10.36
CA PHE A 29 -4.08 6.06 -9.22
C PHE A 29 -3.01 5.08 -8.74
N SER A 30 -1.91 5.62 -8.25
CA SER A 30 -0.76 4.85 -7.76
C SER A 30 -0.50 5.18 -6.29
N LEU A 31 -0.44 4.14 -5.46
CA LEU A 31 -0.11 4.18 -4.04
C LEU A 31 1.36 3.77 -3.86
N PHE A 32 2.18 4.69 -3.35
CA PHE A 32 3.60 4.46 -3.13
C PHE A 32 4.12 5.27 -1.94
N VAL A 33 5.31 4.92 -1.45
CA VAL A 33 6.04 5.69 -0.43
C VAL A 33 7.07 6.56 -1.11
N ARG A 34 7.02 7.88 -0.89
CA ARG A 34 7.91 8.84 -1.58
C ARG A 34 9.36 8.69 -1.16
N ASP A 35 9.59 8.68 0.15
CA ASP A 35 10.91 8.60 0.75
C ASP A 35 10.93 7.57 1.87
N LEU A 36 12.05 6.85 1.95
CA LEU A 36 12.28 5.92 3.05
C LEU A 36 12.59 6.69 4.35
N PRO A 37 12.07 6.25 5.50
CA PRO A 37 12.52 6.77 6.79
C PRO A 37 14.05 6.63 6.91
N PRO A 38 14.77 7.63 7.45
CA PRO A 38 16.23 7.60 7.55
C PRO A 38 16.79 6.36 8.28
N GLU A 39 16.00 5.75 9.16
CA GLU A 39 16.34 4.59 9.96
C GLU A 39 16.16 3.25 9.20
N ARG A 40 15.72 3.28 7.93
CA ARG A 40 15.33 2.09 7.16
C ARG A 40 16.04 2.04 5.81
N GLY A 41 16.60 0.88 5.49
CA GLY A 41 17.19 0.63 4.18
C GLY A 41 16.20 0.12 3.13
N PHE A 42 15.02 -0.33 3.55
CA PHE A 42 13.97 -0.91 2.73
C PHE A 42 12.63 -0.91 3.49
N LEU A 43 11.54 -1.23 2.79
CA LEU A 43 10.22 -1.51 3.36
C LEU A 43 9.74 -2.92 2.96
N VAL A 44 8.67 -3.38 3.60
CA VAL A 44 8.00 -4.65 3.29
C VAL A 44 6.55 -4.37 2.92
N SER A 45 6.13 -4.76 1.72
CA SER A 45 4.73 -4.66 1.27
C SER A 45 3.81 -5.44 2.21
N ALA A 46 2.81 -4.76 2.77
CA ALA A 46 1.78 -5.36 3.61
C ALA A 46 0.50 -4.50 3.60
N GLY A 47 -0.65 -5.15 3.82
CA GLY A 47 -1.97 -4.51 3.83
C GLY A 47 -2.72 -4.59 2.50
N ILE A 48 -2.16 -5.29 1.51
CA ILE A 48 -2.81 -5.54 0.22
C ILE A 48 -4.03 -6.45 0.39
N GLU A 49 -3.94 -7.49 1.22
CA GLU A 49 -5.06 -8.43 1.38
C GLU A 49 -6.29 -7.77 2.02
N PRO A 50 -6.19 -7.04 3.15
CA PRO A 50 -7.32 -6.29 3.68
C PRO A 50 -7.83 -5.19 2.74
N ALA A 51 -6.95 -4.57 1.95
CA ALA A 51 -7.37 -3.60 0.94
C ALA A 51 -8.23 -4.24 -0.16
N LEU A 52 -7.86 -5.42 -0.65
CA LEU A 52 -8.63 -6.16 -1.64
C LEU A 52 -9.95 -6.71 -1.07
N ASP A 53 -10.01 -7.06 0.22
CA ASP A 53 -11.26 -7.42 0.90
C ASP A 53 -12.24 -6.25 0.92
N TYR A 54 -11.75 -5.07 1.32
CA TYR A 54 -12.53 -3.84 1.30
C TYR A 54 -13.07 -3.52 -0.10
N LEU A 55 -12.21 -3.53 -1.13
CA LEU A 55 -12.62 -3.25 -2.50
C LEU A 55 -13.65 -4.25 -3.03
N SER A 56 -13.51 -5.53 -2.69
CA SER A 56 -14.45 -6.58 -3.12
C SER A 56 -15.85 -6.42 -2.50
N ALA A 57 -15.93 -5.80 -1.32
CA ALA A 57 -17.18 -5.54 -0.60
C ALA A 57 -17.68 -4.10 -0.76
N PHE A 58 -16.93 -3.24 -1.47
CA PHE A 58 -17.22 -1.81 -1.54
C PHE A 58 -18.54 -1.54 -2.26
N ARG A 59 -19.50 -1.00 -1.50
CA ARG A 59 -20.78 -0.53 -2.02
C ARG A 59 -21.31 0.59 -1.14
N VAL A 60 -21.56 1.75 -1.73
CA VAL A 60 -22.22 2.86 -1.06
C VAL A 60 -23.70 2.53 -0.90
N THR A 61 -24.15 2.44 0.35
CA THR A 61 -25.56 2.18 0.71
C THR A 61 -26.31 3.48 0.97
N SER A 62 -27.65 3.40 1.09
CA SER A 62 -28.46 4.57 1.47
C SER A 62 -28.09 5.08 2.87
N ALA A 63 -27.74 4.20 3.80
CA ALA A 63 -27.28 4.58 5.13
C ALA A 63 -25.96 5.37 5.08
N ASP A 64 -25.02 4.95 4.21
CA ASP A 64 -23.76 5.69 4.02
C ASP A 64 -24.03 7.09 3.45
N VAL A 65 -25.00 7.23 2.53
CA VAL A 65 -25.41 8.53 1.99
C VAL A 65 -26.05 9.41 3.05
N GLU A 66 -26.84 8.85 3.97
CA GLU A 66 -27.38 9.59 5.12
C GLU A 66 -26.25 10.11 6.04
N ASP A 67 -25.26 9.26 6.33
CA ASP A 67 -24.08 9.64 7.11
C ASP A 67 -23.28 10.76 6.43
N PHE A 68 -23.04 10.65 5.12
CA PHE A 68 -22.36 11.70 4.35
C PHE A 68 -23.16 13.01 4.30
N ALA A 69 -24.48 12.93 4.11
CA ALA A 69 -25.35 14.10 4.03
C ALA A 69 -25.35 14.86 5.36
N SER A 70 -25.44 14.11 6.46
CA SER A 70 -25.34 14.64 7.82
C SER A 70 -24.00 15.35 8.05
N ALA A 71 -22.88 14.68 7.71
CA ALA A 71 -21.53 15.21 7.92
C ALA A 71 -21.20 16.44 7.05
N LEU A 72 -21.73 16.49 5.82
CA LEU A 72 -21.56 17.63 4.91
C LEU A 72 -22.60 18.74 5.13
N HIS A 73 -23.57 18.53 6.04
CA HIS A 73 -24.70 19.44 6.26
C HIS A 73 -25.50 19.75 4.97
N ARG A 74 -25.75 18.72 4.17
CA ARG A 74 -26.49 18.80 2.90
C ARG A 74 -27.74 17.93 2.91
N PRO A 75 -28.77 18.24 2.11
CA PRO A 75 -29.91 17.35 1.92
C PRO A 75 -29.48 15.99 1.36
N TYR A 76 -30.10 14.90 1.80
CA TYR A 76 -29.85 13.56 1.27
C TYR A 76 -29.93 13.49 -0.27
N ALA A 77 -30.91 14.20 -0.85
CA ALA A 77 -31.14 14.22 -2.29
C ALA A 77 -29.91 14.66 -3.08
N ASP A 78 -29.11 15.58 -2.53
CA ASP A 78 -27.89 16.09 -3.16
C ASP A 78 -26.81 15.02 -3.30
N LEU A 79 -26.78 14.04 -2.39
CA LEU A 79 -25.77 12.98 -2.34
C LEU A 79 -26.30 11.65 -2.86
N SER A 80 -27.59 11.55 -3.15
CA SER A 80 -28.21 10.34 -3.71
C SER A 80 -27.53 9.77 -4.96
N PRO A 81 -26.85 10.55 -5.84
CA PRO A 81 -26.08 9.97 -6.95
C PRO A 81 -24.95 9.02 -6.52
N LEU A 82 -24.44 9.14 -5.28
CA LEU A 82 -23.44 8.21 -4.73
C LEU A 82 -24.05 6.86 -4.34
N CYS A 83 -25.36 6.80 -4.11
CA CYS A 83 -26.02 5.58 -3.66
C CYS A 83 -25.92 4.49 -4.73
N GLY A 84 -25.42 3.31 -4.34
CA GLY A 84 -25.26 2.17 -5.24
C GLY A 84 -23.95 2.15 -6.00
N THR A 85 -23.06 3.14 -5.84
CA THR A 85 -21.68 3.04 -6.35
C THR A 85 -21.00 1.81 -5.77
N THR A 86 -20.49 0.95 -6.65
CA THR A 86 -19.70 -0.24 -6.32
C THR A 86 -18.33 -0.12 -6.93
N PHE A 87 -17.32 -0.80 -6.37
CA PHE A 87 -16.01 -0.84 -7.02
C PHE A 87 -16.01 -1.86 -8.15
N ALA A 88 -15.82 -1.41 -9.38
CA ALA A 88 -15.75 -2.23 -10.60
C ALA A 88 -14.37 -2.15 -11.28
N GLY A 89 -13.36 -1.63 -10.60
CA GLY A 89 -12.03 -1.40 -11.15
C GLY A 89 -11.14 -2.64 -11.31
N GLU A 90 -9.96 -2.39 -11.86
CA GLU A 90 -8.78 -3.26 -11.85
C GLU A 90 -7.81 -2.82 -10.74
N VAL A 91 -7.18 -3.78 -10.08
CA VAL A 91 -6.10 -3.52 -9.12
C VAL A 91 -4.85 -4.29 -9.52
N ARG A 92 -3.72 -3.59 -9.54
CA ARG A 92 -2.38 -4.16 -9.67
C ARG A 92 -1.64 -3.93 -8.38
N ALA A 93 -0.98 -4.93 -7.82
CA ALA A 93 -0.29 -4.78 -6.54
C ALA A 93 0.98 -5.62 -6.47
N ILE A 94 1.94 -5.16 -5.68
CA ILE A 94 3.08 -5.96 -5.25
C ILE A 94 2.60 -6.93 -4.16
N PRO A 95 2.79 -8.25 -4.32
CA PRO A 95 2.40 -9.25 -3.32
C PRO A 95 2.93 -8.94 -1.93
N GLU A 96 2.18 -9.32 -0.89
CA GLU A 96 2.63 -9.08 0.48
C GLU A 96 3.93 -9.84 0.81
N GLY A 97 4.74 -9.27 1.70
CA GLY A 97 6.03 -9.81 2.10
C GLY A 97 7.16 -9.50 1.13
N ARG A 98 6.89 -8.89 -0.03
CA ARG A 98 7.97 -8.40 -0.88
C ARG A 98 8.68 -7.22 -0.24
N VAL A 99 10.00 -7.19 -0.35
CA VAL A 99 10.77 -5.96 -0.10
C VAL A 99 10.40 -4.93 -1.16
N VAL A 100 10.33 -3.66 -0.78
CA VAL A 100 10.01 -2.53 -1.67
C VAL A 100 10.82 -1.29 -1.29
N PHE A 101 11.07 -0.42 -2.27
CA PHE A 101 11.84 0.81 -2.13
C PHE A 101 11.01 2.07 -2.35
N ALA A 102 11.61 3.23 -2.07
CA ALA A 102 10.97 4.52 -2.32
C ALA A 102 10.61 4.70 -3.81
N GLY A 103 9.42 5.24 -4.05
CA GLY A 103 8.88 5.51 -5.39
C GLY A 103 8.20 4.32 -6.07
N GLU A 104 8.40 3.10 -5.57
CA GLU A 104 7.76 1.91 -6.14
C GLU A 104 6.25 1.88 -5.83
N PRO A 105 5.39 1.65 -6.83
CA PRO A 105 3.97 1.45 -6.59
C PRO A 105 3.74 0.16 -5.79
N LEU A 106 3.22 0.29 -4.57
CA LEU A 106 2.72 -0.84 -3.79
C LEU A 106 1.42 -1.38 -4.41
N LEU A 107 0.58 -0.47 -4.90
CA LEU A 107 -0.73 -0.75 -5.44
C LEU A 107 -1.12 0.32 -6.47
N GLU A 108 -1.68 -0.08 -7.61
CA GLU A 108 -2.32 0.79 -8.59
C GLU A 108 -3.79 0.39 -8.76
N VAL A 109 -4.68 1.38 -8.75
CA VAL A 109 -6.13 1.23 -8.93
C VAL A 109 -6.53 1.91 -10.23
N THR A 110 -7.15 1.16 -11.13
CA THR A 110 -7.78 1.70 -12.34
C THR A 110 -9.28 1.50 -12.29
N ALA A 111 -10.06 2.56 -12.15
CA ALA A 111 -11.53 2.52 -12.08
C ALA A 111 -12.13 3.81 -12.65
N PRO A 112 -13.46 3.90 -12.88
CA PRO A 112 -14.12 5.19 -13.07
C PRO A 112 -13.71 6.20 -11.99
N LEU A 113 -13.48 7.45 -12.37
CA LEU A 113 -12.82 8.44 -11.51
C LEU A 113 -13.41 8.55 -10.11
N ALA A 114 -14.75 8.58 -9.98
CA ALA A 114 -15.41 8.63 -8.68
C ALA A 114 -15.14 7.40 -7.80
N GLU A 115 -15.09 6.19 -8.37
CA GLU A 115 -14.77 4.97 -7.64
C GLU A 115 -13.32 4.98 -7.16
N ALA A 116 -12.38 5.34 -8.04
CA ALA A 116 -10.96 5.40 -7.72
C ALA A 116 -10.63 6.46 -6.65
N GLN A 117 -11.45 7.51 -6.57
CA GLN A 117 -11.33 8.59 -5.60
C GLN A 117 -11.86 8.18 -4.21
N LEU A 118 -13.07 7.60 -4.13
CA LEU A 118 -13.71 7.26 -2.85
C LEU A 118 -12.92 6.26 -2.00
N VAL A 119 -12.14 5.39 -2.64
CA VAL A 119 -11.35 4.36 -1.97
C VAL A 119 -9.99 4.85 -1.46
N GLU A 120 -9.57 6.07 -1.84
CA GLU A 120 -8.23 6.63 -1.56
C GLU A 120 -7.86 6.54 -0.07
N THR A 121 -8.67 7.13 0.82
CA THR A 121 -8.38 7.23 2.25
C THR A 121 -8.20 5.85 2.91
N PHE A 122 -9.10 4.90 2.64
CA PHE A 122 -9.02 3.56 3.22
C PHE A 122 -7.77 2.81 2.75
N LEU A 123 -7.49 2.83 1.44
CA LEU A 123 -6.33 2.17 0.86
C LEU A 123 -5.02 2.75 1.41
N LEU A 124 -4.90 4.09 1.45
CA LEU A 124 -3.76 4.77 2.04
C LEU A 124 -3.57 4.38 3.50
N ASN A 125 -4.64 4.36 4.29
CA ASN A 125 -4.58 4.02 5.70
C ASN A 125 -4.08 2.58 5.91
N GLN A 126 -4.71 1.60 5.26
CA GLN A 126 -4.39 0.18 5.45
C GLN A 126 -2.99 -0.18 4.98
N VAL A 127 -2.64 0.20 3.74
CA VAL A 127 -1.37 -0.19 3.13
C VAL A 127 -0.21 0.53 3.80
N SER A 128 -0.34 1.82 4.10
CA SER A 128 0.75 2.59 4.73
C SER A 128 1.05 2.11 6.14
N HIS A 129 0.01 1.89 6.96
CA HIS A 129 0.21 1.45 8.34
C HIS A 129 0.82 0.04 8.39
N GLN A 130 0.25 -0.92 7.65
CA GLN A 130 0.75 -2.30 7.67
C GLN A 130 2.16 -2.40 7.07
N THR A 131 2.47 -1.66 5.99
CA THR A 131 3.84 -1.56 5.45
C THR A 131 4.80 -0.99 6.49
N ALA A 132 4.41 0.05 7.23
CA ALA A 132 5.24 0.65 8.27
C ALA A 132 5.56 -0.35 9.39
N VAL A 133 4.55 -1.06 9.90
CA VAL A 133 4.67 -2.02 10.99
C VAL A 133 5.43 -3.26 10.55
N ALA A 134 5.14 -3.82 9.37
CA ALA A 134 5.88 -4.97 8.83
C ALA A 134 7.37 -4.66 8.68
N SER A 135 7.71 -3.49 8.14
CA SER A 135 9.09 -3.02 7.99
C SER A 135 9.81 -2.84 9.34
N LYS A 136 9.08 -2.48 10.41
CA LYS A 136 9.61 -2.45 11.77
C LYS A 136 9.80 -3.85 12.35
N ALA A 137 8.81 -4.71 12.17
CA ALA A 137 8.78 -6.06 12.70
C ALA A 137 9.96 -6.87 12.13
N VAL A 138 10.16 -6.87 10.82
CA VAL A 138 11.29 -7.58 10.19
C VAL A 138 12.65 -7.10 10.72
N ARG A 139 12.83 -5.80 10.96
CA ARG A 139 14.08 -5.28 11.58
C ARG A 139 14.29 -5.79 12.99
N SER A 140 13.22 -6.07 13.73
CA SER A 140 13.31 -6.69 15.06
C SER A 140 13.74 -8.15 14.97
N VAL A 141 13.23 -8.89 13.98
CA VAL A 141 13.64 -10.28 13.69
C VAL A 141 15.12 -10.33 13.28
N LEU A 142 15.55 -9.44 12.38
CA LEU A 142 16.95 -9.32 11.96
C LEU A 142 17.88 -9.02 13.14
N ALA A 143 17.47 -8.10 14.03
CA ALA A 143 18.24 -7.76 15.22
C ALA A 143 18.31 -8.90 16.25
N ALA A 144 17.32 -9.80 16.28
CA ALA A 144 17.29 -10.95 17.16
C ALA A 144 18.26 -12.08 16.75
N ALA A 145 18.84 -12.01 15.55
CA ALA A 145 19.90 -12.91 15.07
C ALA A 145 19.57 -14.41 15.28
N GLY A 146 18.39 -14.82 14.82
CA GLY A 146 17.90 -16.20 14.89
C GLY A 146 17.21 -16.58 16.20
N ARG A 147 17.15 -15.68 17.18
CA ARG A 147 16.38 -15.90 18.41
C ARG A 147 14.90 -15.56 18.18
N PRO A 148 13.95 -16.33 18.75
CA PRO A 148 12.53 -16.09 18.52
C PRO A 148 12.10 -14.73 19.08
N VAL A 149 11.13 -14.11 18.40
CA VAL A 149 10.53 -12.81 18.77
C VAL A 149 9.02 -12.98 18.90
N ILE A 150 8.42 -12.47 19.98
CA ILE A 150 6.97 -12.49 20.24
C ILE A 150 6.44 -11.07 20.36
N ASP A 151 5.29 -10.82 19.73
CA ASP A 151 4.57 -9.56 19.79
C ASP A 151 3.70 -9.44 21.07
N PHE A 152 3.97 -8.42 21.88
CA PHE A 152 3.21 -8.01 23.06
C PHE A 152 2.63 -6.59 22.93
N SER A 153 2.48 -6.09 21.71
CA SER A 153 2.20 -4.68 21.45
C SER A 153 0.73 -4.26 21.62
N LEU A 154 -0.22 -5.21 21.59
CA LEU A 154 -1.68 -4.96 21.56
C LEU A 154 -2.16 -3.90 22.57
N ARG A 155 -1.69 -3.94 23.82
CA ARG A 155 -2.13 -2.99 24.87
C ARG A 155 -1.62 -1.55 24.67
N ARG A 156 -0.80 -1.29 23.65
CA ARG A 156 -0.17 -0.01 23.34
C ARG A 156 -0.32 0.41 21.87
N THR A 157 -0.93 -0.42 21.03
CA THR A 157 -1.25 -0.03 19.65
C THR A 157 -2.29 1.08 19.65
N HIS A 158 -2.28 1.90 18.60
CA HIS A 158 -3.20 3.03 18.46
C HIS A 158 -4.58 2.55 17.98
N GLY A 159 -5.30 1.87 18.88
CA GLY A 159 -6.59 1.26 18.60
C GLY A 159 -6.50 -0.26 18.39
N THR A 160 -7.67 -0.89 18.42
CA THR A 160 -7.80 -2.36 18.32
C THR A 160 -7.48 -2.87 16.91
N SER A 161 -7.91 -2.16 15.87
CA SER A 161 -7.59 -2.50 14.47
C SER A 161 -6.06 -2.50 14.22
N ALA A 162 -5.36 -1.47 14.70
CA ALA A 162 -3.90 -1.42 14.64
C ALA A 162 -3.23 -2.59 15.39
N GLY A 163 -3.83 -3.03 16.51
CA GLY A 163 -3.37 -4.21 17.25
C GLY A 163 -3.54 -5.53 16.50
N MET A 164 -4.64 -5.69 15.76
CA MET A 164 -4.85 -6.84 14.87
C MET A 164 -3.88 -6.83 13.69
N GLN A 165 -3.70 -5.67 13.07
CA GLN A 165 -2.75 -5.47 11.97
C GLN A 165 -1.29 -5.71 12.41
N ALA A 166 -0.90 -5.27 13.61
CA ALA A 166 0.41 -5.54 14.18
C ALA A 166 0.65 -7.05 14.39
N ALA A 167 -0.34 -7.78 14.91
CA ALA A 167 -0.24 -9.21 15.10
C ALA A 167 -0.10 -9.96 13.74
N ARG A 168 -0.90 -9.59 12.74
CA ARG A 168 -0.83 -10.14 11.37
C ARG A 168 0.53 -9.87 10.71
N THR A 169 1.04 -8.64 10.81
CA THR A 169 2.33 -8.26 10.21
C THR A 169 3.53 -8.86 10.96
N ALA A 170 3.42 -9.09 12.27
CA ALA A 170 4.40 -9.87 13.03
C ALA A 170 4.48 -11.31 12.49
N SER A 171 3.34 -11.95 12.27
CA SER A 171 3.23 -13.27 11.64
C SER A 171 3.86 -13.33 10.23
N LEU A 172 3.60 -12.31 9.39
CA LEU A 172 4.19 -12.18 8.05
C LEU A 172 5.73 -12.06 8.10
N THR A 173 6.27 -11.39 9.11
CA THR A 173 7.68 -11.00 9.16
C THR A 173 8.58 -11.97 9.93
N GLY A 174 8.01 -13.05 10.46
CA GLY A 174 8.77 -14.13 11.11
C GLY A 174 8.78 -14.07 12.63
N PHE A 175 7.83 -13.39 13.27
CA PHE A 175 7.66 -13.52 14.70
C PHE A 175 7.20 -14.95 15.05
N ALA A 176 7.73 -15.46 16.15
CA ALA A 176 7.41 -16.78 16.67
C ALA A 176 6.01 -16.85 17.32
N GLY A 177 5.45 -15.69 17.70
CA GLY A 177 4.10 -15.62 18.24
C GLY A 177 3.63 -14.20 18.55
N THR A 178 2.42 -14.11 19.10
CA THR A 178 1.81 -12.87 19.58
C THR A 178 0.99 -13.13 20.84
N SER A 179 0.83 -12.10 21.67
CA SER A 179 -0.08 -12.05 22.81
C SER A 179 -1.53 -11.78 22.41
N ASN A 180 -1.78 -11.40 21.16
CA ASN A 180 -3.12 -11.21 20.65
C ASN A 180 -3.80 -12.59 20.53
N VAL A 181 -4.82 -12.85 21.35
CA VAL A 181 -5.43 -14.18 21.48
C VAL A 181 -5.99 -14.68 20.15
N VAL A 182 -6.59 -13.82 19.33
CA VAL A 182 -7.18 -14.23 18.03
C VAL A 182 -6.09 -14.77 17.10
N GLU A 183 -4.98 -14.06 16.99
CA GLU A 183 -3.84 -14.46 16.13
C GLU A 183 -2.96 -15.54 16.80
N ALA A 184 -2.97 -15.66 18.12
CA ALA A 184 -2.29 -16.74 18.83
C ALA A 184 -3.02 -18.08 18.68
N LEU A 185 -4.36 -18.07 18.69
CA LEU A 185 -5.17 -19.27 18.49
C LEU A 185 -5.02 -19.85 17.08
N THR A 186 -4.59 -19.05 16.10
CA THR A 186 -4.24 -19.54 14.75
C THR A 186 -2.80 -20.08 14.67
N ARG A 187 -1.97 -19.97 15.72
CA ARG A 187 -0.55 -20.40 15.76
C ARG A 187 -0.19 -21.09 17.10
N SER A 188 -0.20 -22.43 17.16
CA SER A 188 0.28 -23.15 18.35
C SER A 188 1.71 -23.67 18.17
N GLY A 189 2.62 -23.41 19.13
CA GLY A 189 3.88 -24.18 19.25
C GLY A 189 5.13 -23.55 19.88
N ALA A 190 5.07 -22.61 20.84
CA ALA A 190 6.29 -21.96 21.36
C ALA A 190 6.81 -22.57 22.70
N PRO A 191 8.02 -23.18 22.72
CA PRO A 191 8.82 -23.39 23.93
C PRO A 191 9.57 -22.10 24.33
N ILE A 192 9.90 -21.95 25.63
CA ILE A 192 10.29 -20.68 26.27
C ILE A 192 11.81 -20.46 26.26
N ASP A 193 12.29 -19.60 25.35
CA ASP A 193 13.59 -18.87 25.34
C ASP A 193 13.48 -17.64 24.40
N VAL A 194 12.56 -16.70 24.69
CA VAL A 194 12.00 -15.78 23.66
C VAL A 194 12.15 -14.27 23.97
N TYR A 195 12.35 -13.44 22.93
CA TYR A 195 12.32 -11.97 23.03
C TYR A 195 10.88 -11.46 22.93
N ALA A 196 10.41 -10.74 23.95
CA ALA A 196 9.14 -10.04 23.90
C ALA A 196 9.33 -8.59 23.44
N VAL A 197 8.65 -8.18 22.37
CA VAL A 197 8.63 -6.79 21.88
C VAL A 197 7.22 -6.23 21.98
N GLY A 198 7.08 -4.98 22.42
CA GLY A 198 5.78 -4.36 22.67
C GLY A 198 5.58 -3.07 21.87
N THR A 199 5.40 -1.96 22.58
CA THR A 199 5.06 -0.63 22.04
C THR A 199 5.81 -0.27 20.76
N ARG A 200 7.16 -0.38 20.76
CA ARG A 200 7.98 0.13 19.65
C ARG A 200 7.75 -0.59 18.32
N VAL A 201 7.25 -1.83 18.35
CA VAL A 201 6.89 -2.58 17.13
C VAL A 201 5.48 -2.21 16.69
N GLY A 202 4.49 -2.36 17.58
CA GLY A 202 3.08 -2.11 17.22
C GLY A 202 2.75 -0.66 16.90
N THR A 203 3.57 0.30 17.32
CA THR A 203 3.42 1.72 16.93
C THR A 203 4.44 2.16 15.88
N SER A 204 5.29 1.24 15.37
CA SER A 204 6.38 1.57 14.45
C SER A 204 7.21 2.78 14.96
N ALA A 205 7.64 2.78 16.23
CA ALA A 205 8.01 4.02 16.95
C ALA A 205 9.19 4.82 16.35
N ASP A 206 10.02 4.22 15.53
CA ASP A 206 11.10 4.91 14.79
C ASP A 206 10.63 5.55 13.48
N ALA A 207 9.51 5.10 12.91
CA ALA A 207 8.84 5.72 11.78
C ALA A 207 7.33 5.44 11.89
N PRO A 208 6.59 6.20 12.73
CA PRO A 208 5.20 5.90 13.08
C PRO A 208 4.22 6.18 11.92
N TYR A 209 4.70 6.80 10.85
CA TYR A 209 4.02 6.98 9.58
C TYR A 209 5.02 6.84 8.42
N LEU A 210 4.50 6.69 7.21
CA LEU A 210 5.29 6.73 5.97
C LEU A 210 4.86 7.96 5.17
N ASP A 211 5.78 8.54 4.37
CA ASP A 211 5.46 9.58 3.38
C ASP A 211 4.75 8.95 2.17
N SER A 212 3.62 8.29 2.43
CA SER A 212 2.81 7.61 1.43
C SER A 212 1.96 8.59 0.64
N ALA A 213 1.71 8.28 -0.63
CA ALA A 213 0.86 9.06 -1.49
C ALA A 213 0.02 8.16 -2.39
N TYR A 214 -1.23 8.55 -2.61
CA TYR A 214 -2.12 8.02 -3.64
C TYR A 214 -2.32 9.14 -4.66
N LYS A 215 -1.91 8.91 -5.91
CA LYS A 215 -1.82 9.99 -6.91
C LYS A 215 -2.31 9.50 -8.26
N LEU A 216 -3.13 10.32 -8.90
CA LEU A 216 -3.55 10.13 -10.28
C LEU A 216 -2.30 10.17 -11.18
N VAL A 217 -2.09 9.11 -11.94
CA VAL A 217 -0.97 8.96 -12.87
C VAL A 217 -1.43 8.82 -14.32
N GLU A 218 -2.69 8.46 -14.54
CA GLU A 218 -3.29 8.37 -15.87
C GLU A 218 -4.80 8.66 -15.81
N TYR A 219 -5.33 9.36 -16.81
CA TYR A 219 -6.78 9.61 -16.95
C TYR A 219 -7.19 9.46 -18.41
N ASP A 220 -8.18 8.62 -18.69
CA ASP A 220 -8.66 8.30 -20.04
C ASP A 220 -7.52 7.90 -21.01
N GLY A 221 -6.60 7.06 -20.51
CA GLY A 221 -5.41 6.60 -21.25
C GLY A 221 -4.32 7.66 -21.45
N ARG A 222 -4.48 8.87 -20.89
CA ARG A 222 -3.50 9.95 -20.97
C ARG A 222 -2.67 9.98 -19.70
N PRO A 223 -1.33 9.85 -19.78
CA PRO A 223 -0.47 10.01 -18.62
C PRO A 223 -0.59 11.43 -18.05
N VAL A 224 -0.75 11.53 -16.74
CA VAL A 224 -0.84 12.81 -16.02
C VAL A 224 0.18 12.85 -14.89
N MET A 225 0.59 14.06 -14.52
CA MET A 225 1.43 14.29 -13.36
C MET A 225 1.11 15.65 -12.76
N LYS A 226 1.33 15.80 -11.45
CA LYS A 226 1.22 17.09 -10.78
C LYS A 226 2.61 17.66 -10.57
N LEU A 227 2.86 18.85 -11.12
CA LEU A 227 4.00 19.67 -10.73
C LEU A 227 3.66 20.32 -9.39
N SER A 228 4.30 19.88 -8.32
CA SER A 228 4.29 20.60 -7.04
C SER A 228 5.69 21.10 -6.73
N SER A 229 5.80 22.21 -6.02
CA SER A 229 7.07 22.82 -5.61
C SER A 229 7.96 21.89 -4.77
N ALA A 230 7.40 20.81 -4.21
CA ALA A 230 8.10 19.93 -3.29
C ALA A 230 8.46 18.55 -3.85
N LYS A 231 7.82 18.04 -4.92
CA LYS A 231 8.12 16.71 -5.52
C LYS A 231 7.30 16.44 -6.79
N VAL A 232 7.96 15.85 -7.78
CA VAL A 232 7.37 15.37 -9.05
C VAL A 232 6.86 13.93 -8.87
N THR A 233 5.65 13.62 -9.34
CA THR A 233 5.12 12.25 -9.42
C THR A 233 5.34 11.70 -10.83
N SER A 234 5.91 10.50 -10.97
CA SER A 234 6.09 9.88 -12.29
C SER A 234 4.72 9.57 -12.93
N PRO A 235 4.47 10.00 -14.19
CA PRO A 235 3.22 9.77 -14.90
C PRO A 235 3.09 8.32 -15.39
N GLY A 236 1.88 7.96 -15.77
CA GLY A 236 1.56 6.66 -16.38
C GLY A 236 1.41 5.51 -15.38
N CYS A 237 0.73 4.46 -15.83
CA CYS A 237 0.69 3.17 -15.13
C CYS A 237 2.09 2.54 -15.10
N LYS A 238 2.45 1.91 -13.98
CA LYS A 238 3.83 1.45 -13.74
C LYS A 238 3.93 -0.05 -13.49
N GLN A 239 5.11 -0.59 -13.74
CA GLN A 239 5.58 -1.90 -13.33
C GLN A 239 6.89 -1.74 -12.55
N VAL A 240 7.19 -2.68 -11.65
CA VAL A 240 8.47 -2.76 -10.95
C VAL A 240 9.12 -4.08 -11.33
N PHE A 241 10.38 -4.02 -11.75
CA PHE A 241 11.17 -5.19 -12.12
C PHE A 241 12.32 -5.36 -11.14
N ARG A 242 12.36 -6.48 -10.42
CA ARG A 242 13.48 -6.84 -9.54
C ARG A 242 14.57 -7.55 -10.32
N ARG A 243 15.77 -6.98 -10.38
CA ARG A 243 16.93 -7.63 -10.99
C ARG A 243 17.56 -8.65 -10.03
N PRO A 244 18.30 -9.63 -10.57
CA PRO A 244 19.20 -10.44 -9.75
C PRO A 244 20.16 -9.53 -8.96
N GLY A 245 20.20 -9.69 -7.64
CA GLY A 245 20.98 -8.83 -6.73
C GLY A 245 20.18 -7.74 -6.00
N GLY A 246 18.86 -7.64 -6.26
CA GLY A 246 17.95 -6.80 -5.47
C GLY A 246 17.85 -5.33 -5.89
N ASP A 247 18.42 -4.97 -7.04
CA ASP A 247 18.23 -3.64 -7.64
C ASP A 247 16.95 -3.62 -8.47
N ASP A 248 16.04 -2.70 -8.16
CA ASP A 248 14.73 -2.62 -8.82
C ASP A 248 14.70 -1.54 -9.91
N VAL A 249 13.92 -1.78 -10.96
CA VAL A 249 13.64 -0.83 -12.04
C VAL A 249 12.15 -0.53 -12.07
N ILE A 250 11.79 0.74 -11.90
CA ILE A 250 10.42 1.22 -12.10
C ILE A 250 10.28 1.62 -13.57
N ALA A 251 9.33 1.02 -14.27
CA ALA A 251 9.08 1.24 -15.70
C ALA A 251 7.59 1.50 -15.95
N LEU A 252 7.22 1.91 -17.16
CA LEU A 252 5.82 1.90 -17.60
C LEU A 252 5.30 0.47 -17.65
N TRP A 253 3.99 0.32 -17.45
CA TRP A 253 3.34 -0.99 -17.38
C TRP A 253 3.53 -1.86 -18.63
N ASP A 254 3.59 -1.25 -19.81
CA ASP A 254 3.72 -1.92 -21.11
C ASP A 254 5.19 -2.17 -21.50
N GLU A 255 6.16 -1.74 -20.70
CA GLU A 255 7.57 -1.94 -20.99
C GLU A 255 8.00 -3.40 -20.79
N PRO A 256 8.80 -3.97 -21.70
CA PRO A 256 9.50 -5.21 -21.42
C PRO A 256 10.50 -4.96 -20.29
N GLY A 257 10.51 -5.85 -19.29
CA GLY A 257 11.48 -5.79 -18.21
C GLY A 257 12.92 -6.04 -18.69
N PRO A 258 13.93 -5.56 -17.94
CA PRO A 258 15.32 -5.95 -18.18
C PRO A 258 15.48 -7.47 -18.20
N ALA A 259 16.42 -7.99 -19.01
CA ALA A 259 16.65 -9.43 -19.11
C ALA A 259 16.93 -10.06 -17.74
N GLY A 260 16.17 -11.13 -17.41
CA GLY A 260 16.30 -11.86 -16.16
C GLY A 260 15.68 -11.18 -14.93
N ALA A 261 15.02 -10.03 -15.09
CA ALA A 261 14.32 -9.36 -13.99
C ALA A 261 12.90 -9.93 -13.78
N GLU A 262 12.47 -10.01 -12.52
CA GLU A 262 11.13 -10.47 -12.13
C GLU A 262 10.15 -9.28 -12.06
N PRO A 263 9.01 -9.30 -12.76
CA PRO A 263 7.94 -8.32 -12.55
C PRO A 263 7.27 -8.51 -11.18
N LEU A 264 7.16 -7.44 -10.39
CA LEU A 264 6.61 -7.48 -9.04
C LEU A 264 5.11 -7.19 -9.00
N LEU A 265 4.62 -6.20 -9.75
CA LEU A 265 3.19 -5.89 -9.77
C LEU A 265 2.46 -6.97 -10.56
N ARG A 266 1.41 -7.50 -9.94
CA ARG A 266 0.49 -8.47 -10.52
C ARG A 266 -0.90 -7.86 -10.59
N THR A 267 -1.63 -8.12 -11.66
CA THR A 267 -3.07 -7.87 -11.65
C THR A 267 -3.71 -8.86 -10.69
N VAL A 268 -4.34 -8.34 -9.63
CA VAL A 268 -4.92 -9.16 -8.54
C VAL A 268 -6.44 -9.05 -8.47
N MET A 269 -7.02 -8.03 -9.11
CA MET A 269 -8.47 -7.82 -9.18
C MET A 269 -8.85 -7.28 -10.55
N ARG A 270 -9.98 -7.72 -11.10
CA ARG A 270 -10.62 -7.15 -12.29
C ARG A 270 -12.13 -7.09 -12.10
N ASN A 271 -12.77 -6.03 -12.58
CA ASN A 271 -14.22 -5.84 -12.45
C ASN A 271 -14.70 -5.96 -10.99
N GLY A 272 -13.90 -5.43 -10.05
CA GLY A 272 -14.18 -5.53 -8.61
C GLY A 272 -14.05 -6.94 -8.00
N ARG A 273 -13.53 -7.92 -8.74
CA ARG A 273 -13.39 -9.31 -8.27
C ARG A 273 -11.94 -9.75 -8.25
N ARG A 274 -11.54 -10.39 -7.14
CA ARG A 274 -10.22 -11.01 -7.01
C ARG A 274 -10.00 -12.07 -8.10
N LEU A 275 -8.79 -12.14 -8.63
CA LEU A 275 -8.41 -13.11 -9.65
C LEU A 275 -7.94 -14.46 -9.09
N GLY A 276 -7.70 -14.52 -7.78
CA GLY A 276 -7.24 -15.72 -7.07
C GLY A 276 -7.57 -15.65 -5.59
N PRO A 277 -7.25 -16.72 -4.84
CA PRO A 277 -7.37 -16.71 -3.38
C PRO A 277 -6.41 -15.66 -2.77
N PRO A 278 -6.70 -15.17 -1.55
CA PRO A 278 -5.78 -14.33 -0.79
C PRO A 278 -4.42 -15.00 -0.61
N ASP A 279 -3.34 -14.21 -0.69
CA ASP A 279 -2.02 -14.66 -0.27
C ASP A 279 -2.05 -15.11 1.21
N THR A 280 -1.42 -16.24 1.49
CA THR A 280 -1.25 -16.70 2.86
C THR A 280 -0.04 -16.02 3.53
N LEU A 281 -0.10 -15.83 4.86
CA LEU A 281 1.02 -15.27 5.61
C LEU A 281 2.33 -16.09 5.44
N PRO A 282 2.31 -17.44 5.38
CA PRO A 282 3.51 -18.23 5.06
C PRO A 282 4.10 -17.95 3.67
N GLU A 283 3.27 -17.78 2.63
CA GLU A 283 3.77 -17.43 1.29
C GLU A 283 4.40 -16.03 1.28
N GLY A 284 3.77 -15.07 1.96
CA GLY A 284 4.35 -13.75 2.17
C GLY A 284 5.67 -13.80 2.93
N HIS A 285 5.77 -14.62 3.98
CA HIS A 285 7.01 -14.81 4.72
C HIS A 285 8.11 -15.42 3.85
N ALA A 286 7.79 -16.43 3.02
CA ALA A 286 8.76 -17.04 2.11
C ALA A 286 9.31 -16.04 1.08
N ARG A 287 8.44 -15.16 0.54
CA ARG A 287 8.84 -14.06 -0.35
C ARG A 287 9.78 -13.09 0.37
N LEU A 288 9.45 -12.71 1.60
CA LEU A 288 10.30 -11.84 2.42
C LEU A 288 11.68 -12.44 2.65
N THR A 289 11.75 -13.71 3.07
CA THR A 289 13.03 -14.40 3.27
C THR A 289 13.88 -14.42 2.00
N THR A 290 13.25 -14.69 0.85
CA THR A 290 13.92 -14.71 -0.46
C THR A 290 14.48 -13.33 -0.81
N ASP A 291 13.66 -12.28 -0.67
CA ASP A 291 14.07 -10.92 -0.99
C ASP A 291 15.20 -10.42 -0.09
N LEU A 292 15.08 -10.64 1.23
CA LEU A 292 16.11 -10.24 2.21
C LEU A 292 17.46 -10.89 1.92
N ALA A 293 17.47 -12.13 1.44
CA ALA A 293 18.70 -12.84 1.08
C ALA A 293 19.39 -12.23 -0.16
N SER A 294 18.64 -11.52 -1.01
CA SER A 294 19.17 -10.85 -2.19
C SER A 294 19.62 -9.41 -1.96
N LEU A 295 19.21 -8.79 -0.85
CA LEU A 295 19.48 -7.37 -0.61
C LEU A 295 20.95 -7.08 -0.31
N PRO A 296 21.44 -5.88 -0.71
CA PRO A 296 22.72 -5.37 -0.25
C PRO A 296 22.83 -5.37 1.29
N ALA A 297 23.94 -5.88 1.82
CA ALA A 297 24.14 -6.07 3.26
C ALA A 297 24.06 -4.77 4.07
N ASP A 298 24.32 -3.62 3.44
CA ASP A 298 24.21 -2.28 4.02
C ASP A 298 22.76 -1.78 4.14
N ALA A 299 21.85 -2.19 3.25
CA ALA A 299 20.42 -1.91 3.36
C ALA A 299 19.76 -2.65 4.53
N VAL A 300 20.28 -3.83 4.88
CA VAL A 300 19.73 -4.69 5.95
C VAL A 300 20.26 -4.32 7.35
N ARG A 301 21.22 -3.39 7.46
CA ARG A 301 21.81 -2.99 8.75
C ARG A 301 20.77 -2.42 9.71
N ILE A 302 20.84 -2.84 10.98
CA ILE A 302 19.96 -2.30 12.03
C ILE A 302 20.30 -0.84 12.36
N ARG A 303 21.60 -0.48 12.32
CA ARG A 303 22.10 0.86 12.61
C ARG A 303 22.68 1.48 11.33
N ALA A 304 22.28 2.72 11.06
CA ALA A 304 22.71 3.49 9.88
C ALA A 304 22.68 2.67 8.57
N PRO A 305 21.51 2.12 8.19
CA PRO A 305 21.37 1.44 6.91
C PRO A 305 21.60 2.40 5.75
N ARG A 306 22.09 1.89 4.63
CA ARG A 306 22.10 2.62 3.36
C ARG A 306 20.87 2.20 2.55
N PRO A 307 19.95 3.12 2.24
CA PRO A 307 18.75 2.79 1.47
C PRO A 307 19.09 2.19 0.10
N ALA A 308 18.52 1.01 -0.17
CA ALA A 308 18.43 0.52 -1.54
C ALA A 308 17.46 1.44 -2.32
N ARG A 309 17.73 1.61 -3.61
CA ARG A 309 16.99 2.55 -4.47
C ARG A 309 16.65 1.87 -5.78
N ALA A 310 15.41 2.00 -6.19
CA ALA A 310 15.02 1.72 -7.55
C ALA A 310 15.55 2.81 -8.50
N VAL A 311 15.76 2.44 -9.76
CA VAL A 311 16.02 3.36 -10.86
C VAL A 311 14.81 3.41 -11.79
N PHE A 312 14.62 4.53 -12.49
CA PHE A 312 13.59 4.62 -13.52
C PHE A 312 14.10 4.05 -14.85
N SER A 313 13.21 3.44 -15.64
CA SER A 313 13.53 3.09 -17.03
C SER A 313 13.76 4.35 -17.87
N GLU A 314 14.41 4.18 -19.02
CA GLU A 314 14.64 5.26 -19.98
C GLU A 314 13.31 5.84 -20.48
N ARG A 315 12.37 5.00 -20.94
CA ARG A 315 11.05 5.43 -21.42
C ARG A 315 10.24 6.17 -20.37
N LEU A 316 10.26 5.72 -19.10
CA LEU A 316 9.57 6.42 -18.02
C LEU A 316 10.22 7.78 -17.73
N SER A 317 11.55 7.85 -17.78
CA SER A 317 12.30 9.10 -17.57
C SER A 317 11.98 10.11 -18.67
N GLU A 318 12.04 9.70 -19.94
CA GLU A 318 11.68 10.53 -21.09
C GLU A 318 10.23 11.04 -21.02
N LEU A 319 9.26 10.17 -20.66
CA LEU A 319 7.87 10.57 -20.50
C LEU A 319 7.71 11.62 -19.38
N THR A 320 8.41 11.42 -18.26
CA THR A 320 8.38 12.32 -17.11
C THR A 320 8.94 13.69 -17.47
N GLU A 321 10.08 13.73 -18.15
CA GLU A 321 10.73 14.97 -18.61
C GLU A 321 9.85 15.71 -19.62
N GLY A 322 9.40 15.02 -20.68
CA GLY A 322 8.58 15.63 -21.72
C GLY A 322 7.21 16.13 -21.23
N LEU A 323 6.59 15.47 -20.24
CA LEU A 323 5.37 16.00 -19.62
C LEU A 323 5.67 17.17 -18.66
N SER A 324 6.79 17.13 -17.94
CA SER A 324 7.21 18.25 -17.07
C SER A 324 7.47 19.53 -17.86
N GLU A 325 8.12 19.43 -19.02
CA GLU A 325 8.37 20.57 -19.90
C GLU A 325 7.06 21.17 -20.42
N ARG A 326 6.15 20.33 -20.94
CA ARG A 326 4.83 20.78 -21.43
C ARG A 326 4.03 21.51 -20.35
N LEU A 327 4.02 20.98 -19.12
CA LEU A 327 3.29 21.58 -18.01
C LEU A 327 3.92 22.89 -17.50
N ARG A 328 5.24 23.08 -17.68
CA ARG A 328 5.92 24.36 -17.38
C ARG A 328 5.71 25.41 -18.47
N SER A 329 5.44 24.98 -19.71
CA SER A 329 5.17 25.88 -20.84
C SER A 329 3.69 26.24 -21.02
N SER A 330 2.80 25.64 -20.23
CA SER A 330 1.34 25.88 -20.24
C SER A 330 0.95 26.95 -19.23
#